data_AF-A0A674IC67-F1
#
_entry.id   AF-A0A674IC67-F1
#
_cell.length_a   1.000
_cell.length_b   1.000
_cell.length_c   1.000
_cell.angle_alpha   90.00
_cell.angle_beta   90.00
_cell.angle_gamma   90.00
#
_symmetry.space_group_name_H-M   'P 1'
#
loop_
_entity.id
_entity.type
_entity.pdbx_description
1 polymer ?
#
loop_
_entity_poly.entity_id
_entity_poly.type
_entity_poly.pdbx_seq_one_letter_code
_entity_poly.pdbx_strand_id
1 'polypeptide(L)'
;GEKPSGGIQRYRGSVKEFPNFTASQDAEALYNAMKGFGSDKEAILDLITSRNNKQRIEISQAYKSLYGKDLIADLKRELTGKFERLIVGLMRPLAYFDAKEIKDALQGIGTDEKCLIEILASRTNQQIHNLVEAYRDAYERELEADVLGDTSGHFKKMLVVLLQGTREEDDVVSEDLVEQDAKDLLEAGDLKWGTDEAQFIYILGNRSKQHLRLVFDEYLKISGKPIEDSIRGELSGDIEKLLLAVVKCIRSTPEYFAERLYKAMKGLGTKDNTLIRVMVSRSEIDMLDIREVFRTKYEKSLHSMIKDDTSGEYKKALLKLCGGDDDVPRGLWGGQTLGSPASMTGAPSGALLEGFHCSPGKGTERWSGAKGRAVLFPLCFQGAGTDENILIEILATRNNREIQAINEAYKAAYHKSLEDALSSDTSGHFKRILVSLALVGSLFLQCALLVGLWFSNLTSRKTPVSS
;
A
#
# COMPACT_ATOMS: atom_id res chain seq x y z
N GLY A 1 -13.13 29.36 -33.96
CA GLY A 1 -13.31 28.02 -33.38
C GLY A 1 -12.09 27.20 -33.74
N GLU A 2 -11.05 27.29 -32.93
CA GLU A 2 -9.90 26.41 -33.04
C GLU A 2 -10.24 25.12 -32.29
N LYS A 3 -10.22 23.99 -33.00
CA LYS A 3 -10.29 22.67 -32.36
C LYS A 3 -9.05 22.51 -31.48
N PRO A 4 -9.17 22.04 -30.23
CA PRO A 4 -8.00 21.71 -29.45
C PRO A 4 -7.25 20.56 -30.14
N SER A 5 -5.96 20.77 -30.37
CA SER A 5 -5.04 19.76 -30.88
C SER A 5 -4.98 18.60 -29.89
N GLY A 6 -5.62 17.48 -30.24
CA GLY A 6 -5.48 16.23 -29.50
C GLY A 6 -4.02 15.78 -29.50
N GLY A 7 -3.30 16.08 -28.43
CA GLY A 7 -1.96 15.55 -28.21
C GLY A 7 -2.04 14.03 -28.19
N ILE A 8 -1.18 13.37 -28.97
CA ILE A 8 -1.06 11.91 -28.96
C ILE A 8 -0.68 11.50 -27.53
N GLN A 9 -1.64 10.97 -26.78
CA GLN A 9 -1.42 10.48 -25.43
C GLN A 9 -0.43 9.31 -25.52
N ARG A 10 0.78 9.50 -24.99
CA ARG A 10 1.81 8.46 -25.01
C ARG A 10 1.34 7.27 -24.17
N TYR A 11 1.49 6.06 -24.69
CA TYR A 11 1.22 4.83 -23.95
C TYR A 11 2.06 4.76 -22.67
N ARG A 12 1.40 4.53 -21.52
CA ARG A 12 2.02 4.52 -20.17
C ARG A 12 2.10 3.14 -19.52
N GLY A 13 1.77 2.07 -20.25
CA GLY A 13 2.07 0.70 -19.85
C GLY A 13 3.56 0.35 -20.03
N SER A 14 4.05 -0.57 -19.19
CA SER A 14 5.39 -1.14 -19.28
C SER A 14 5.47 -2.27 -20.32
N VAL A 15 4.43 -3.11 -20.41
CA VAL A 15 4.31 -4.17 -21.42
C VAL A 15 3.64 -3.58 -22.66
N LYS A 16 4.20 -3.86 -23.85
CA LYS A 16 3.73 -3.32 -25.12
C LYS A 16 3.40 -4.45 -26.08
N GLU A 17 2.69 -4.12 -27.16
CA GLU A 17 2.50 -5.03 -28.27
C GLU A 17 3.85 -5.48 -28.84
N PHE A 18 4.04 -6.79 -28.99
CA PHE A 18 5.26 -7.33 -29.57
C PHE A 18 5.21 -7.22 -31.10
N PRO A 19 6.22 -6.62 -31.75
CA PRO A 19 6.22 -6.42 -33.19
C PRO A 19 6.40 -7.74 -33.94
N ASN A 20 5.80 -7.85 -35.14
CA ASN A 20 5.90 -9.03 -36.01
C ASN A 20 5.51 -10.35 -35.33
N PHE A 21 4.53 -10.28 -34.42
CA PHE A 21 4.03 -11.41 -33.64
C PHE A 21 3.28 -12.43 -34.51
N THR A 22 3.49 -13.72 -34.24
CA THR A 22 2.75 -14.84 -34.82
C THR A 22 2.27 -15.79 -33.73
N ALA A 23 0.96 -15.84 -33.49
CA ALA A 23 0.37 -16.61 -32.37
C ALA A 23 0.71 -18.11 -32.40
N SER A 24 0.75 -18.72 -33.58
CA SER A 24 1.08 -20.15 -33.72
C SER A 24 2.51 -20.47 -33.33
N GLN A 25 3.48 -19.62 -33.70
CA GLN A 25 4.89 -19.81 -33.34
C GLN A 25 5.09 -19.73 -31.82
N ASP A 26 4.45 -18.75 -31.17
CA ASP A 26 4.52 -18.61 -29.72
C ASP A 26 3.79 -19.75 -29.00
N ALA A 27 2.67 -20.24 -29.54
CA ALA A 27 1.99 -21.42 -29.02
C ALA A 27 2.87 -22.68 -29.11
N GLU A 28 3.58 -22.88 -30.24
CA GLU A 28 4.55 -23.96 -30.42
C GLU A 28 5.73 -23.84 -29.44
N ALA A 29 6.26 -22.63 -29.25
CA ALA A 29 7.33 -22.36 -28.30
C ALA A 29 6.91 -22.71 -26.87
N LEU A 30 5.71 -22.30 -26.43
CA LEU A 30 5.17 -22.65 -25.12
C LEU A 30 4.92 -24.16 -24.98
N TYR A 31 4.42 -24.82 -26.02
CA TYR A 31 4.23 -26.28 -26.01
C TYR A 31 5.56 -27.01 -25.81
N ASN A 32 6.60 -26.60 -26.54
CA ASN A 32 7.92 -27.20 -26.44
C ASN A 32 8.59 -26.91 -25.09
N ALA A 33 8.41 -25.70 -24.54
CA ALA A 33 8.91 -25.33 -23.21
C ALA A 33 8.28 -26.16 -22.08
N MET A 34 7.07 -26.70 -22.29
CA MET A 34 6.36 -27.56 -21.34
C MET A 34 6.45 -29.06 -21.67
N LYS A 35 7.26 -29.44 -22.66
CA LYS A 35 7.38 -30.83 -23.11
C LYS A 35 8.52 -31.55 -22.39
N GLY A 36 8.24 -32.70 -21.80
CA GLY A 36 9.24 -33.57 -21.20
C GLY A 36 9.14 -33.60 -19.67
N PHE A 37 10.23 -33.94 -18.99
CA PHE A 37 10.27 -33.92 -17.53
C PHE A 37 10.65 -32.51 -17.04
N GLY A 38 9.68 -31.83 -16.40
CA GLY A 38 9.80 -30.43 -16.01
C GLY A 38 9.51 -29.47 -17.17
N SER A 39 9.69 -28.17 -16.90
CA SER A 39 9.40 -27.09 -17.86
C SER A 39 10.54 -26.07 -17.94
N ASP A 40 10.78 -25.51 -19.11
CA ASP A 40 11.65 -24.35 -19.31
C ASP A 40 10.95 -23.07 -18.84
N LYS A 41 11.06 -22.79 -17.54
CA LYS A 41 10.42 -21.65 -16.88
C LYS A 41 10.92 -20.31 -17.40
N GLU A 42 12.18 -20.22 -17.83
CA GLU A 42 12.75 -18.99 -18.39
C GLU A 42 12.15 -18.70 -19.75
N ALA A 43 12.03 -19.70 -20.63
CA ALA A 43 11.37 -19.53 -21.93
C ALA A 43 9.89 -19.13 -21.78
N ILE A 44 9.16 -19.78 -20.86
CA ILE A 44 7.75 -19.45 -20.56
C ILE A 44 7.64 -18.00 -20.07
N LEU A 45 8.46 -17.62 -19.08
CA LEU A 45 8.50 -16.27 -18.53
C LEU A 45 8.81 -15.25 -19.62
N ASP A 46 9.87 -15.46 -20.37
CA ASP A 46 10.37 -14.51 -21.36
C ASP A 46 9.35 -14.23 -22.43
N LEU A 47 8.67 -15.26 -22.92
CA LEU A 47 7.62 -15.13 -23.91
C LEU A 47 6.41 -14.40 -23.33
N ILE A 48 5.82 -14.91 -22.24
CA ILE A 48 4.54 -14.38 -21.70
C ILE A 48 4.68 -12.93 -21.22
N THR A 49 5.80 -12.56 -20.62
CA THR A 49 6.03 -11.19 -20.14
C THR A 49 6.39 -10.20 -21.25
N SER A 50 6.70 -10.68 -22.45
CA SER A 50 7.04 -9.86 -23.62
C SER A 50 5.90 -9.74 -24.64
N ARG A 51 4.71 -10.26 -24.33
CA ARG A 51 3.49 -10.15 -25.14
C ARG A 51 2.44 -9.37 -24.35
N ASN A 52 1.74 -8.45 -25.01
CA ASN A 52 0.59 -7.80 -24.39
C ASN A 52 -0.55 -8.81 -24.20
N ASN A 53 -1.56 -8.47 -23.40
CA ASN A 53 -2.62 -9.40 -23.05
C ASN A 53 -3.40 -9.87 -24.28
N LYS A 54 -3.67 -8.96 -25.24
CA LYS A 54 -4.32 -9.31 -26.51
C LYS A 54 -3.58 -10.44 -27.22
N GLN A 55 -2.27 -10.32 -27.38
CA GLN A 55 -1.43 -11.36 -27.99
C GLN A 55 -1.43 -12.64 -27.16
N ARG A 56 -1.43 -12.58 -25.82
CA ARG A 56 -1.55 -13.77 -24.95
C ARG A 56 -2.86 -14.52 -25.15
N ILE A 57 -3.96 -13.82 -25.42
CA ILE A 57 -5.24 -14.46 -25.77
C ILE A 57 -5.15 -15.13 -27.14
N GLU A 58 -4.57 -14.47 -28.14
CA GLU A 58 -4.35 -15.04 -29.48
C GLU A 58 -3.45 -16.29 -29.41
N ILE A 59 -2.40 -16.28 -28.59
CA ILE A 59 -1.56 -17.47 -28.31
C ILE A 59 -2.41 -18.60 -27.72
N SER A 60 -3.27 -18.31 -26.75
CA SER A 60 -4.12 -19.33 -26.12
C SER A 60 -5.08 -19.98 -27.12
N GLN A 61 -5.64 -19.19 -28.03
CA GLN A 61 -6.50 -19.69 -29.12
C GLN A 61 -5.72 -20.55 -30.13
N ALA A 62 -4.52 -20.11 -30.52
CA ALA A 62 -3.65 -20.86 -31.40
C ALA A 62 -3.20 -22.19 -30.76
N TYR A 63 -2.85 -22.17 -29.47
CA TYR A 63 -2.48 -23.36 -28.70
C TYR A 63 -3.62 -24.39 -28.67
N LYS A 64 -4.85 -23.92 -28.44
CA LYS A 64 -6.05 -24.77 -28.47
C LYS A 64 -6.28 -25.39 -29.85
N SER A 65 -6.07 -24.62 -30.92
CA SER A 65 -6.26 -25.07 -32.30
C SER A 65 -5.20 -26.09 -32.75
N LEU A 66 -3.93 -25.86 -32.38
CA LEU A 66 -2.80 -26.71 -32.77
C LEU A 66 -2.74 -28.02 -31.99
N TYR A 67 -3.07 -27.99 -30.70
CA TYR A 67 -2.85 -29.11 -29.79
C TYR A 67 -4.12 -29.71 -29.18
N GLY A 68 -5.28 -29.05 -29.34
CA GLY A 68 -6.52 -29.45 -28.68
C GLY A 68 -6.53 -29.22 -27.16
N LYS A 69 -5.47 -28.63 -26.60
CA LYS A 69 -5.25 -28.46 -25.15
C LYS A 69 -5.54 -27.04 -24.67
N ASP A 70 -5.82 -26.90 -23.38
CA ASP A 70 -5.98 -25.60 -22.74
C ASP A 70 -4.63 -25.12 -22.19
N LEU A 71 -4.13 -23.99 -22.72
CA LEU A 71 -2.82 -23.46 -22.35
C LEU A 71 -2.75 -23.08 -20.87
N ILE A 72 -3.81 -22.51 -20.30
CA ILE A 72 -3.82 -22.12 -18.88
C ILE A 72 -3.78 -23.36 -17.99
N ALA A 73 -4.50 -24.42 -18.34
CA ALA A 73 -4.49 -25.69 -17.62
C ALA A 73 -3.12 -26.38 -17.68
N ASP A 74 -2.46 -26.35 -18.84
CA ASP A 74 -1.11 -26.88 -18.98
C ASP A 74 -0.10 -26.05 -18.16
N LEU A 75 -0.17 -24.71 -18.20
CA LEU A 75 0.67 -23.84 -17.36
C LEU A 75 0.47 -24.09 -15.85
N LYS A 76 -0.77 -24.32 -15.40
CA LYS A 76 -1.06 -24.67 -13.99
C LYS A 76 -0.51 -26.04 -13.58
N ARG A 77 -0.33 -26.97 -14.52
CA ARG A 77 0.25 -28.29 -14.24
C ARG A 77 1.77 -28.21 -14.14
N GLU A 78 2.40 -27.40 -15.00
CA GLU A 78 3.86 -27.32 -15.09
C GLU A 78 4.48 -26.32 -14.10
N LEU A 79 3.74 -25.27 -13.72
CA LEU A 79 4.19 -24.23 -12.81
C LEU A 79 3.54 -24.41 -11.43
N THR A 80 4.21 -23.91 -10.39
CA THR A 80 3.66 -23.92 -9.02
C THR A 80 3.86 -22.59 -8.29
N GLY A 81 3.03 -22.34 -7.28
CA GLY A 81 3.21 -21.27 -6.31
C GLY A 81 3.04 -19.86 -6.88
N LYS A 82 3.83 -18.90 -6.39
CA LYS A 82 3.71 -17.47 -6.75
C LYS A 82 3.98 -17.23 -8.24
N PHE A 83 4.92 -17.99 -8.81
CA PHE A 83 5.27 -17.91 -10.23
C PHE A 83 4.10 -18.38 -11.10
N GLU A 84 3.46 -19.51 -10.76
CA GLU A 84 2.24 -19.98 -11.42
C GLU A 84 1.13 -18.92 -11.35
N ARG A 85 0.82 -18.40 -10.16
CA ARG A 85 -0.24 -17.38 -9.98
C ARG A 85 0.01 -16.16 -10.87
N LEU A 86 1.25 -15.68 -10.95
CA LEU A 86 1.63 -14.54 -11.78
C LEU A 86 1.45 -14.84 -13.28
N ILE A 87 2.03 -15.94 -13.77
CA ILE A 87 1.99 -16.31 -15.19
C ILE A 87 0.54 -16.57 -15.63
N VAL A 88 -0.21 -17.35 -14.85
CA VAL A 88 -1.62 -17.65 -15.14
C VAL A 88 -2.48 -16.38 -15.03
N GLY A 89 -2.13 -15.44 -14.15
CA GLY A 89 -2.75 -14.11 -14.09
C GLY A 89 -2.59 -13.32 -15.38
N LEU A 90 -1.37 -13.28 -15.95
CA LEU A 90 -1.07 -12.58 -17.21
C LEU A 90 -1.85 -13.13 -18.40
N MET A 91 -2.16 -14.42 -18.41
CA MET A 91 -2.89 -15.08 -19.50
C MET A 91 -4.39 -14.77 -19.53
N ARG A 92 -4.96 -14.16 -18.50
CA ARG A 92 -6.40 -13.84 -18.45
C ARG A 92 -6.69 -12.44 -18.98
N PRO A 93 -7.80 -12.20 -19.70
CA PRO A 93 -8.29 -10.85 -19.93
C PRO A 93 -8.49 -10.11 -18.60
N LEU A 94 -8.25 -8.80 -18.55
CA LEU A 94 -8.28 -8.02 -17.31
C LEU A 94 -9.58 -8.20 -16.52
N ALA A 95 -10.74 -8.22 -17.21
CA ALA A 95 -12.03 -8.43 -16.58
C ALA A 95 -12.16 -9.80 -15.88
N TYR A 96 -11.68 -10.87 -16.51
CA TYR A 96 -11.66 -12.21 -15.90
C TYR A 96 -10.59 -12.35 -14.81
N PHE A 97 -9.49 -11.60 -14.91
CA PHE A 97 -8.50 -11.51 -13.85
C PHE A 97 -9.08 -10.82 -12.61
N ASP A 98 -9.74 -9.67 -12.78
CA ASP A 98 -10.42 -8.96 -11.69
C ASP A 98 -11.55 -9.80 -11.08
N ALA A 99 -12.36 -10.46 -11.91
CA ALA A 99 -13.41 -11.37 -11.44
C ALA A 99 -12.83 -12.52 -10.60
N LYS A 100 -11.66 -13.06 -10.96
CA LYS A 100 -10.96 -14.08 -10.17
C LYS A 100 -10.41 -13.55 -8.86
N GLU A 101 -9.83 -12.35 -8.85
CA GLU A 101 -9.32 -11.73 -7.62
C GLU A 101 -10.47 -11.42 -6.64
N ILE A 102 -11.61 -10.91 -7.14
CA ILE A 102 -12.80 -10.70 -6.32
C ILE A 102 -13.39 -12.04 -5.85
N LYS A 103 -13.43 -13.06 -6.71
CA LYS A 103 -13.92 -14.38 -6.31
C LYS A 103 -13.10 -14.95 -5.16
N ASP A 104 -11.78 -14.84 -5.23
CA ASP A 104 -10.87 -15.24 -4.16
C ASP A 104 -11.08 -14.41 -2.89
N ALA A 105 -11.33 -13.11 -3.03
CA ALA A 105 -11.56 -12.22 -1.90
C ALA A 105 -12.87 -12.50 -1.13
N LEU A 106 -13.87 -13.06 -1.80
CA LEU A 106 -15.18 -13.42 -1.24
C LEU A 106 -15.29 -14.91 -0.87
N GLN A 107 -14.23 -15.70 -1.09
CA GLN A 107 -14.23 -17.14 -0.83
C GLN A 107 -13.48 -17.49 0.46
N GLY A 108 -14.12 -18.28 1.32
CA GLY A 108 -13.49 -18.86 2.51
C GLY A 108 -14.03 -18.30 3.82
N ILE A 109 -13.23 -18.39 4.87
CA ILE A 109 -13.57 -17.81 6.18
C ILE A 109 -13.02 -16.38 6.21
N GLY A 110 -13.93 -15.41 6.21
CA GLY A 110 -13.61 -13.99 6.14
C GLY A 110 -13.49 -13.48 4.71
N THR A 111 -13.30 -12.16 4.59
CA THR A 111 -13.29 -11.44 3.31
C THR A 111 -11.95 -10.71 3.17
N ASP A 112 -11.36 -10.64 1.97
CA ASP A 112 -10.22 -9.74 1.71
C ASP A 112 -10.74 -8.36 1.29
N GLU A 113 -11.11 -7.52 2.27
CA GLU A 113 -11.65 -6.18 2.01
C GLU A 113 -10.63 -5.31 1.28
N LYS A 114 -9.32 -5.55 1.47
CA LYS A 114 -8.26 -4.79 0.78
C LYS A 114 -8.27 -5.05 -0.71
N CYS A 115 -8.57 -6.29 -1.14
CA CYS A 115 -8.72 -6.62 -2.55
C CYS A 115 -9.97 -5.94 -3.14
N LEU A 116 -11.12 -6.04 -2.46
CA LEU A 116 -12.37 -5.39 -2.88
C LEU A 116 -12.19 -3.87 -3.03
N ILE A 117 -11.60 -3.23 -2.03
CA ILE A 117 -11.32 -1.78 -2.03
C ILE A 117 -10.42 -1.41 -3.20
N GLU A 118 -9.33 -2.13 -3.42
CA GLU A 118 -8.36 -1.82 -4.47
C GLU A 118 -8.96 -1.89 -5.86
N ILE A 119 -9.77 -2.92 -6.15
CA ILE A 119 -10.40 -3.08 -7.46
C ILE A 119 -11.52 -2.05 -7.61
N LEU A 120 -12.51 -2.04 -6.73
CA LEU A 120 -13.72 -1.23 -6.92
C LEU A 120 -13.49 0.28 -6.81
N ALA A 121 -12.48 0.74 -6.06
CA ALA A 121 -12.14 2.16 -6.01
C ALA A 121 -11.36 2.66 -7.24
N SER A 122 -10.69 1.77 -7.98
CA SER A 122 -9.75 2.16 -9.04
C SER A 122 -10.26 1.94 -10.46
N ARG A 123 -11.19 1.01 -10.66
CA ARG A 123 -11.74 0.70 -12.00
C ARG A 123 -12.64 1.82 -12.52
N THR A 124 -12.62 2.02 -13.83
CA THR A 124 -13.55 2.91 -14.54
C THR A 124 -14.92 2.25 -14.71
N ASN A 125 -15.93 3.03 -15.10
CA ASN A 125 -17.27 2.54 -15.42
C ASN A 125 -17.23 1.33 -16.38
N GLN A 126 -16.56 1.47 -17.52
CA GLN A 126 -16.41 0.37 -18.49
C GLN A 126 -15.69 -0.85 -17.91
N GLN A 127 -14.65 -0.64 -17.08
CA GLN A 127 -13.95 -1.76 -16.44
C GLN A 127 -14.84 -2.49 -15.44
N ILE A 128 -15.69 -1.76 -14.69
CA ILE A 128 -16.68 -2.35 -13.78
C ILE A 128 -17.72 -3.16 -14.55
N HIS A 129 -18.28 -2.64 -15.64
CA HIS A 129 -19.26 -3.39 -16.45
C HIS A 129 -18.66 -4.68 -17.03
N ASN A 130 -17.45 -4.60 -17.59
CA ASN A 130 -16.74 -5.76 -18.10
C ASN A 130 -16.45 -6.79 -16.99
N LEU A 131 -16.09 -6.32 -15.79
CA LEU A 131 -15.84 -7.18 -14.63
C LEU A 131 -17.11 -7.91 -14.21
N VAL A 132 -18.25 -7.22 -14.08
CA VAL A 132 -19.54 -7.83 -13.72
C VAL A 132 -19.94 -8.89 -14.75
N GLU A 133 -19.81 -8.60 -16.03
CA GLU A 133 -20.09 -9.56 -17.11
C GLU A 133 -19.16 -10.78 -17.03
N ALA A 134 -17.85 -10.57 -16.88
CA ALA A 134 -16.87 -11.65 -16.77
C ALA A 134 -17.08 -12.51 -15.51
N TYR A 135 -17.54 -11.92 -14.40
CA TYR A 135 -17.86 -12.66 -13.18
C TYR A 135 -19.06 -13.58 -13.38
N ARG A 136 -20.12 -13.07 -14.03
CA ARG A 136 -21.31 -13.84 -14.35
C ARG A 136 -20.99 -14.98 -15.31
N ASP A 137 -20.20 -14.71 -16.36
CA ASP A 137 -19.76 -15.73 -17.32
C ASP A 137 -18.89 -16.82 -16.67
N ALA A 138 -17.92 -16.42 -15.84
CA ALA A 138 -16.96 -17.37 -15.27
C ALA A 138 -17.52 -18.23 -14.12
N TYR A 139 -18.51 -17.73 -13.38
CA TYR A 139 -18.98 -18.37 -12.13
C TYR A 139 -20.48 -18.65 -12.09
N GLU A 140 -21.25 -18.24 -13.09
CA GLU A 140 -22.71 -18.36 -13.14
C GLU A 140 -23.38 -17.75 -11.88
N ARG A 141 -22.84 -16.62 -11.41
CA ARG A 141 -23.29 -15.91 -10.21
C ARG A 141 -23.32 -14.41 -10.45
N GLU A 142 -24.21 -13.74 -9.72
CA GLU A 142 -24.29 -12.28 -9.72
C GLU A 142 -23.28 -11.70 -8.72
N LEU A 143 -22.33 -10.90 -9.23
CA LEU A 143 -21.27 -10.32 -8.40
C LEU A 143 -21.84 -9.44 -7.28
N GLU A 144 -22.84 -8.61 -7.59
CA GLU A 144 -23.46 -7.74 -6.60
C GLU A 144 -24.08 -8.56 -5.46
N ALA A 145 -24.75 -9.67 -5.78
CA ALA A 145 -25.33 -10.56 -4.78
C ALA A 145 -24.26 -11.19 -3.86
N ASP A 146 -23.13 -11.62 -4.43
CA ASP A 146 -22.01 -12.18 -3.65
C ASP A 146 -21.38 -11.10 -2.75
N VAL A 147 -21.20 -9.86 -3.24
CA VAL A 147 -20.70 -8.74 -2.42
C VAL A 147 -21.69 -8.34 -1.32
N LEU A 148 -22.99 -8.32 -1.60
CA LEU A 148 -24.04 -8.02 -0.62
C LEU A 148 -24.08 -9.05 0.53
N GLY A 149 -23.80 -10.32 0.20
CA GLY A 149 -23.79 -11.43 1.14
C GLY A 149 -22.57 -11.43 2.08
N ASP A 150 -21.42 -10.95 1.60
CA ASP A 150 -20.15 -11.02 2.33
C ASP A 150 -19.76 -9.71 3.04
N THR A 151 -20.48 -8.61 2.77
CA THR A 151 -20.16 -7.28 3.34
C THR A 151 -21.33 -6.69 4.14
N SER A 152 -21.07 -5.66 4.95
CA SER A 152 -22.09 -5.04 5.81
C SER A 152 -21.96 -3.51 5.91
N GLY A 153 -22.98 -2.87 6.50
CA GLY A 153 -22.97 -1.44 6.83
C GLY A 153 -22.76 -0.49 5.63
N HIS A 154 -22.11 0.64 5.90
CA HIS A 154 -21.79 1.65 4.90
C HIS A 154 -20.73 1.19 3.90
N PHE A 155 -19.83 0.29 4.32
CA PHE A 155 -18.86 -0.35 3.44
C PHE A 155 -19.58 -1.05 2.28
N LYS A 156 -20.55 -1.91 2.59
CA LYS A 156 -21.42 -2.56 1.58
C LYS A 156 -22.10 -1.56 0.65
N LYS A 157 -22.71 -0.52 1.20
CA LYS A 157 -23.43 0.51 0.41
C LYS A 157 -22.50 1.17 -0.62
N MET A 158 -21.29 1.56 -0.19
CA MET A 158 -20.33 2.19 -1.10
C MET A 158 -19.82 1.22 -2.17
N LEU A 159 -19.56 -0.05 -1.83
CA LEU A 159 -19.16 -1.05 -2.83
C LEU A 159 -20.25 -1.25 -3.89
N VAL A 160 -21.52 -1.29 -3.50
CA VAL A 160 -22.66 -1.41 -4.43
C VAL A 160 -22.74 -0.20 -5.36
N VAL A 161 -22.57 1.03 -4.84
CA VAL A 161 -22.53 2.25 -5.66
C VAL A 161 -21.41 2.19 -6.69
N LEU A 162 -20.20 1.77 -6.29
CA LEU A 162 -19.07 1.61 -7.21
C LEU A 162 -19.31 0.51 -8.26
N LEU A 163 -19.99 -0.58 -7.88
CA LEU A 163 -20.34 -1.69 -8.76
C LEU A 163 -21.37 -1.33 -9.84
N GLN A 164 -22.17 -0.27 -9.65
CA GLN A 164 -23.07 0.18 -10.70
C GLN A 164 -22.30 0.65 -11.94
N GLY A 165 -21.08 1.18 -11.75
CA GLY A 165 -20.29 1.72 -12.87
C GLY A 165 -21.01 2.86 -13.58
N THR A 166 -21.72 3.70 -12.84
CA THR A 166 -22.52 4.82 -13.35
C THR A 166 -22.04 6.17 -12.80
N ARG A 167 -20.75 6.30 -12.47
CA ARG A 167 -20.18 7.60 -12.13
C ARG A 167 -20.39 8.56 -13.31
N GLU A 168 -20.73 9.81 -13.05
CA GLU A 168 -20.78 10.86 -14.06
C GLU A 168 -19.44 10.93 -14.81
N GLU A 169 -19.48 10.97 -16.14
CA GLU A 169 -18.26 11.12 -16.95
C GLU A 169 -17.75 12.56 -16.88
N ASP A 170 -16.45 12.75 -17.15
CA ASP A 170 -15.84 14.07 -17.13
C ASP A 170 -16.42 14.97 -18.24
N ASP A 171 -16.91 16.16 -17.86
CA ASP A 171 -17.49 17.19 -18.74
C ASP A 171 -17.23 18.59 -18.16
N VAL A 172 -17.82 19.63 -18.73
CA VAL A 172 -17.82 21.00 -18.22
C VAL A 172 -18.31 21.03 -16.77
N VAL A 173 -17.44 21.48 -15.88
CA VAL A 173 -17.72 21.51 -14.44
C VAL A 173 -18.47 22.80 -14.07
N SER A 174 -19.52 22.67 -13.27
CA SER A 174 -20.23 23.80 -12.66
C SER A 174 -19.53 24.25 -11.38
N GLU A 175 -19.04 25.49 -11.35
CA GLU A 175 -18.38 26.07 -10.16
C GLU A 175 -19.33 26.13 -8.96
N ASP A 176 -20.60 26.52 -9.17
CA ASP A 176 -21.62 26.55 -8.12
C ASP A 176 -21.81 25.17 -7.47
N LEU A 177 -21.84 24.10 -8.28
CA LEU A 177 -21.96 22.74 -7.77
C LEU A 177 -20.68 22.28 -7.05
N VAL A 178 -19.50 22.70 -7.51
CA VAL A 178 -18.23 22.42 -6.81
C VAL A 178 -18.24 23.05 -5.42
N GLU A 179 -18.62 24.33 -5.32
CA GLU A 179 -18.74 25.01 -4.03
C GLU A 179 -19.79 24.36 -3.13
N GLN A 180 -20.93 23.95 -3.70
CA GLN A 180 -21.99 23.28 -2.97
C GLN A 180 -21.53 21.93 -2.43
N ASP A 181 -20.98 21.05 -3.27
CA ASP A 181 -20.52 19.72 -2.83
C ASP A 181 -19.39 19.83 -1.79
N ALA A 182 -18.50 20.84 -1.90
CA ALA A 182 -17.47 21.09 -0.90
C ALA A 182 -18.06 21.49 0.47
N LYS A 183 -19.06 22.37 0.47
CA LYS A 183 -19.80 22.77 1.69
C LYS A 183 -20.58 21.60 2.27
N ASP A 184 -21.27 20.83 1.42
CA ASP A 184 -22.04 19.65 1.83
C ASP A 184 -21.14 18.59 2.47
N LEU A 185 -19.94 18.35 1.93
CA LEU A 185 -18.95 17.45 2.54
C LEU A 185 -18.43 17.98 3.89
N LEU A 186 -18.23 19.29 4.01
CA LEU A 186 -17.78 19.91 5.26
C LEU A 186 -18.85 19.81 6.35
N GLU A 187 -20.11 20.07 5.99
CA GLU A 187 -21.27 19.94 6.86
C GLU A 187 -21.58 18.48 7.24
N ALA A 188 -21.29 17.54 6.35
CA ALA A 188 -21.44 16.11 6.59
C ALA A 188 -20.36 15.53 7.52
N GLY A 189 -19.20 16.18 7.67
CA GLY A 189 -18.13 15.75 8.56
C GLY A 189 -17.93 16.71 9.72
N ASP A 190 -17.11 17.73 9.49
CA ASP A 190 -16.48 18.53 10.54
C ASP A 190 -17.44 19.42 11.36
N LEU A 191 -18.66 19.66 10.86
CA LEU A 191 -19.65 20.52 11.53
C LEU A 191 -20.72 19.74 12.32
N LYS A 192 -20.64 18.40 12.37
CA LYS A 192 -21.57 17.53 13.12
C LYS A 192 -20.79 16.63 14.06
N TRP A 193 -21.46 16.15 15.12
CA TRP A 193 -20.88 15.10 15.97
C TRP A 193 -21.16 13.74 15.32
N GLY A 194 -20.16 13.19 14.64
CA GLY A 194 -20.26 12.02 13.75
C GLY A 194 -20.38 12.42 12.28
N THR A 195 -20.18 11.46 11.37
CA THR A 195 -20.26 11.70 9.92
C THR A 195 -21.64 11.38 9.36
N ASP A 196 -22.09 12.12 8.35
CA ASP A 196 -23.14 11.68 7.43
C ASP A 196 -22.52 10.84 6.30
N GLU A 197 -22.34 9.54 6.54
CA GLU A 197 -21.72 8.65 5.55
C GLU A 197 -22.52 8.57 4.25
N ALA A 198 -23.83 8.82 4.29
CA ALA A 198 -24.67 8.80 3.10
C ALA A 198 -24.30 9.93 2.13
N GLN A 199 -24.02 11.13 2.65
CA GLN A 199 -23.57 12.26 1.85
C GLN A 199 -22.19 11.99 1.20
N PHE A 200 -21.25 11.45 1.98
CA PHE A 200 -19.94 11.04 1.45
C PHE A 200 -20.06 9.99 0.35
N ILE A 201 -20.88 8.95 0.56
CA ILE A 201 -21.13 7.88 -0.42
C ILE A 201 -21.73 8.45 -1.71
N TYR A 202 -22.71 9.35 -1.59
CA TYR A 202 -23.38 9.94 -2.75
C TYR A 202 -22.41 10.80 -3.57
N ILE A 203 -21.76 11.80 -2.95
CA ILE A 203 -20.86 12.72 -3.67
C ILE A 203 -19.65 11.96 -4.24
N LEU A 204 -18.93 11.21 -3.41
CA LEU A 204 -17.72 10.51 -3.83
C LEU A 204 -18.00 9.34 -4.78
N GLY A 205 -19.20 8.76 -4.74
CA GLY A 205 -19.61 7.66 -5.61
C GLY A 205 -20.09 8.08 -7.00
N ASN A 206 -20.74 9.25 -7.12
CA ASN A 206 -21.46 9.62 -8.34
C ASN A 206 -20.78 10.73 -9.16
N ARG A 207 -20.20 11.76 -8.54
CA ARG A 207 -19.62 12.89 -9.28
C ARG A 207 -18.45 12.49 -10.15
N SER A 208 -18.25 13.19 -11.26
CA SER A 208 -17.12 12.94 -12.17
C SER A 208 -15.76 13.14 -11.49
N LYS A 209 -14.71 12.51 -12.03
CA LYS A 209 -13.38 12.62 -11.42
C LYS A 209 -12.84 14.04 -11.55
N GLN A 210 -13.11 14.71 -12.67
CA GLN A 210 -12.76 16.09 -12.89
C GLN A 210 -13.47 17.01 -11.89
N HIS A 211 -14.78 16.84 -11.68
CA HIS A 211 -15.55 17.59 -10.68
C HIS A 211 -14.99 17.39 -9.27
N LEU A 212 -14.78 16.14 -8.85
CA LEU A 212 -14.33 15.84 -7.50
C LEU A 212 -12.93 16.35 -7.19
N ARG A 213 -12.04 16.45 -8.18
CA ARG A 213 -10.73 17.09 -7.98
C ARG A 213 -10.87 18.56 -7.58
N LEU A 214 -11.74 19.29 -8.28
CA LEU A 214 -12.03 20.69 -7.95
C LEU A 214 -12.74 20.82 -6.61
N VAL A 215 -13.66 19.90 -6.28
CA VAL A 215 -14.27 19.83 -4.94
C VAL A 215 -13.22 19.62 -3.85
N PHE A 216 -12.21 18.79 -4.06
CA PHE A 216 -11.16 18.58 -3.07
C PHE A 216 -10.28 19.81 -2.86
N ASP A 217 -10.02 20.57 -3.92
CA ASP A 217 -9.27 21.83 -3.84
C ASP A 217 -10.09 22.91 -3.11
N GLU A 218 -11.37 23.04 -3.43
CA GLU A 218 -12.27 23.98 -2.74
C GLU A 218 -12.49 23.57 -1.27
N TYR A 219 -12.63 22.27 -1.00
CA TYR A 219 -12.71 21.74 0.37
C TYR A 219 -11.50 22.15 1.21
N LEU A 220 -10.29 21.98 0.67
CA LEU A 220 -9.06 22.39 1.35
C LEU A 220 -9.06 23.91 1.63
N LYS A 221 -9.54 24.71 0.68
CA LYS A 221 -9.64 26.17 0.81
C LYS A 221 -10.62 26.61 1.90
N ILE A 222 -11.80 26.00 2.00
CA ILE A 222 -12.83 26.41 2.98
C ILE A 222 -12.63 25.80 4.38
N SER A 223 -12.04 24.61 4.47
CA SER A 223 -11.86 23.90 5.74
C SER A 223 -10.47 24.07 6.36
N GLY A 224 -9.48 24.46 5.55
CA GLY A 224 -8.07 24.54 5.97
C GLY A 224 -7.36 23.19 6.10
N LYS A 225 -8.01 22.07 5.76
CA LYS A 225 -7.41 20.72 5.80
C LYS A 225 -7.90 19.86 4.62
N PRO A 226 -7.12 18.86 4.17
CA PRO A 226 -7.55 18.00 3.08
C PRO A 226 -8.71 17.09 3.51
N ILE A 227 -9.61 16.75 2.58
CA ILE A 227 -10.79 15.89 2.83
C ILE A 227 -10.43 14.55 3.49
N GLU A 228 -9.24 14.01 3.23
CA GLU A 228 -8.79 12.76 3.85
C GLU A 228 -8.60 12.87 5.35
N ASP A 229 -8.25 14.05 5.87
CA ASP A 229 -8.09 14.26 7.30
C ASP A 229 -9.45 14.26 8.00
N SER A 230 -10.48 14.82 7.37
CA SER A 230 -11.87 14.69 7.86
C SER A 230 -12.35 13.24 7.81
N ILE A 231 -12.08 12.52 6.72
CA ILE A 231 -12.43 11.08 6.63
C ILE A 231 -11.75 10.26 7.74
N ARG A 232 -10.46 10.49 8.02
CA ARG A 232 -9.72 9.77 9.09
C ARG A 232 -10.15 10.15 10.50
N GLY A 233 -10.60 11.39 10.70
CA GLY A 233 -11.06 11.86 12.00
C GLY A 233 -12.44 11.34 12.37
N GLU A 234 -13.31 11.19 11.36
CA GLU A 234 -14.73 10.97 11.58
C GLU A 234 -15.19 9.53 11.29
N LEU A 235 -14.49 8.79 10.42
CA LEU A 235 -14.83 7.41 10.06
C LEU A 235 -13.84 6.39 10.60
N SER A 236 -14.28 5.14 10.69
CA SER A 236 -13.43 4.01 11.10
C SER A 236 -13.73 2.74 10.30
N GLY A 237 -12.84 1.75 10.41
CA GLY A 237 -13.04 0.44 9.81
C GLY A 237 -12.86 0.43 8.29
N ASP A 238 -13.61 -0.40 7.58
CA ASP A 238 -13.40 -0.61 6.14
C ASP A 238 -14.04 0.47 5.26
N ILE A 239 -15.07 1.16 5.75
CA ILE A 239 -15.63 2.32 5.05
C ILE A 239 -14.62 3.48 4.98
N GLU A 240 -13.89 3.75 6.08
CA GLU A 240 -12.81 4.75 6.10
C GLU A 240 -11.75 4.40 5.04
N LYS A 241 -11.26 3.15 5.05
CA LYS A 241 -10.25 2.67 4.09
C LYS A 241 -10.74 2.76 2.65
N LEU A 242 -12.02 2.45 2.40
CA LEU A 242 -12.63 2.50 1.07
C LEU A 242 -12.75 3.94 0.56
N LEU A 243 -13.29 4.86 1.36
CA LEU A 243 -13.43 6.26 0.95
C LEU A 243 -12.07 6.92 0.75
N LEU A 244 -11.08 6.63 1.60
CA LEU A 244 -9.70 7.07 1.39
C LEU A 244 -9.10 6.51 0.09
N ALA A 245 -9.40 5.27 -0.27
CA ALA A 245 -8.94 4.69 -1.54
C ALA A 245 -9.63 5.37 -2.74
N VAL A 246 -10.92 5.66 -2.65
CA VAL A 246 -11.69 6.37 -3.68
C VAL A 246 -11.13 7.78 -3.90
N VAL A 247 -10.93 8.56 -2.83
CA VAL A 247 -10.33 9.90 -2.91
C VAL A 247 -8.94 9.85 -3.57
N LYS A 248 -8.09 8.91 -3.15
CA LYS A 248 -6.77 8.72 -3.75
C LYS A 248 -6.84 8.35 -5.23
N CYS A 249 -7.75 7.44 -5.62
CA CYS A 249 -7.90 7.03 -7.02
C CYS A 249 -8.45 8.16 -7.90
N ILE A 250 -9.33 9.00 -7.36
CA ILE A 250 -9.83 10.21 -8.04
C ILE A 250 -8.68 11.20 -8.28
N ARG A 251 -7.87 11.50 -7.24
CA ARG A 251 -6.71 12.39 -7.40
C ARG A 251 -5.68 11.80 -8.35
N SER A 252 -5.18 10.61 -8.05
CA SER A 252 -4.18 9.91 -8.84
C SER A 252 -4.22 8.40 -8.59
N THR A 253 -4.81 7.67 -9.53
CA THR A 253 -4.78 6.20 -9.53
C THR A 253 -3.34 5.64 -9.55
N PRO A 254 -2.37 6.20 -10.32
CA PRO A 254 -0.98 5.78 -10.24
C PRO A 254 -0.37 5.94 -8.83
N GLU A 255 -0.65 7.04 -8.14
CA GLU A 255 -0.15 7.26 -6.77
C GLU A 255 -0.75 6.25 -5.78
N TYR A 256 -2.05 5.96 -5.91
CA TYR A 256 -2.70 4.92 -5.11
C TYR A 256 -1.98 3.58 -5.27
N PHE A 257 -1.71 3.15 -6.50
CA PHE A 257 -1.01 1.89 -6.75
C PHE A 257 0.46 1.91 -6.32
N ALA A 258 1.16 3.04 -6.45
CA ALA A 258 2.51 3.19 -5.91
C ALA A 258 2.53 2.96 -4.38
N GLU A 259 1.58 3.54 -3.65
CA GLU A 259 1.45 3.33 -2.20
C GLU A 259 1.07 1.88 -1.85
N ARG A 260 0.16 1.27 -2.62
CA ARG A 260 -0.21 -0.14 -2.45
C ARG A 260 0.98 -1.08 -2.63
N LEU A 261 1.79 -0.88 -3.67
CA LEU A 261 3.02 -1.64 -3.93
C LEU A 261 4.02 -1.47 -2.79
N TYR A 262 4.23 -0.23 -2.32
CA TYR A 262 5.12 0.02 -1.20
C TYR A 262 4.65 -0.69 0.07
N LYS A 263 3.35 -0.60 0.40
CA LYS A 263 2.74 -1.29 1.55
C LYS A 263 2.72 -2.82 1.41
N ALA A 264 2.87 -3.35 0.20
CA ALA A 264 2.94 -4.79 -0.05
C ALA A 264 4.35 -5.35 0.19
N MET A 265 5.39 -4.53 -0.01
CA MET A 265 6.80 -4.93 0.13
C MET A 265 7.50 -4.30 1.36
N LYS A 266 6.85 -3.39 2.08
CA LYS A 266 7.41 -2.78 3.30
C LYS A 266 7.36 -3.77 4.46
N GLY A 267 8.51 -4.03 5.05
CA GLY A 267 8.65 -4.77 6.31
C GLY A 267 9.27 -6.15 6.09
N LEU A 268 9.06 -7.06 7.03
CA LEU A 268 9.47 -8.46 6.86
C LEU A 268 8.40 -9.22 6.08
N GLY A 269 8.79 -9.77 4.93
CA GLY A 269 7.91 -10.52 4.04
C GLY A 269 7.09 -9.64 3.10
N THR A 270 6.44 -10.30 2.13
CA THR A 270 5.76 -9.66 1.01
C THR A 270 4.29 -10.06 0.98
N LYS A 271 3.40 -9.11 0.68
CA LYS A 271 1.99 -9.40 0.37
C LYS A 271 1.86 -9.77 -1.11
N ASP A 272 2.36 -10.95 -1.48
CA ASP A 272 2.53 -11.35 -2.88
C ASP A 272 1.24 -11.32 -3.71
N ASN A 273 0.08 -11.67 -3.13
CA ASN A 273 -1.19 -11.58 -3.86
C ASN A 273 -1.50 -10.14 -4.31
N THR A 274 -1.23 -9.15 -3.44
CA THR A 274 -1.35 -7.74 -3.81
C THR A 274 -0.31 -7.36 -4.85
N LEU A 275 0.96 -7.76 -4.67
CA LEU A 275 2.03 -7.46 -5.61
C LEU A 275 1.71 -7.99 -7.01
N ILE A 276 1.31 -9.27 -7.12
CA ILE A 276 0.90 -9.91 -8.38
C ILE A 276 -0.30 -9.16 -8.99
N ARG A 277 -1.35 -8.90 -8.21
CA ARG A 277 -2.56 -8.25 -8.72
C ARG A 277 -2.27 -6.87 -9.30
N VAL A 278 -1.49 -6.04 -8.62
CA VAL A 278 -1.14 -4.70 -9.11
C VAL A 278 -0.21 -4.79 -10.32
N MET A 279 0.83 -5.64 -10.28
CA MET A 279 1.78 -5.75 -11.38
C MET A 279 1.12 -6.29 -12.66
N VAL A 280 0.20 -7.24 -12.56
CA VAL A 280 -0.58 -7.74 -13.70
C VAL A 280 -1.54 -6.66 -14.20
N SER A 281 -2.44 -6.16 -13.33
CA SER A 281 -3.54 -5.29 -13.75
C SER A 281 -3.10 -3.92 -14.28
N ARG A 282 -1.91 -3.43 -13.89
CA ARG A 282 -1.42 -2.10 -14.29
C ARG A 282 -0.31 -2.12 -15.35
N SER A 283 0.25 -3.30 -15.67
CA SER A 283 1.36 -3.45 -16.62
C SER A 283 1.09 -2.86 -18.01
N GLU A 284 -0.17 -2.81 -18.45
CA GLU A 284 -0.56 -2.32 -19.77
C GLU A 284 -1.37 -1.00 -19.71
N ILE A 285 -1.39 -0.33 -18.56
CA ILE A 285 -2.18 0.90 -18.32
C ILE A 285 -1.26 2.07 -17.98
N ASP A 286 -0.70 2.07 -16.77
CA ASP A 286 -0.02 3.23 -16.16
C ASP A 286 1.20 2.84 -15.31
N MET A 287 1.77 1.64 -15.54
CA MET A 287 2.96 1.19 -14.80
C MET A 287 4.14 2.18 -14.86
N LEU A 288 4.29 2.93 -15.96
CA LEU A 288 5.32 3.96 -16.06
C LEU A 288 5.04 5.16 -15.13
N ASP A 289 3.78 5.59 -15.01
CA ASP A 289 3.39 6.64 -14.07
C ASP A 289 3.55 6.17 -12.62
N ILE A 290 3.16 4.92 -12.33
CA ILE A 290 3.33 4.31 -11.01
C ILE A 290 4.80 4.34 -10.60
N ARG A 291 5.73 3.98 -11.50
CA ARG A 291 7.17 4.00 -11.23
C ARG A 291 7.71 5.39 -10.93
N GLU A 292 7.30 6.39 -11.70
CA GLU A 292 7.72 7.78 -11.52
C GLU A 292 7.25 8.31 -10.15
N VAL A 293 5.98 8.07 -9.79
CA VAL A 293 5.43 8.44 -8.48
C VAL A 293 6.12 7.68 -7.35
N PHE A 294 6.31 6.37 -7.51
CA PHE A 294 6.96 5.53 -6.51
C PHE A 294 8.37 6.02 -6.17
N ARG A 295 9.18 6.31 -7.21
CA ARG A 295 10.54 6.82 -7.04
C ARG A 295 10.55 8.16 -6.30
N THR A 296 9.64 9.05 -6.67
CA THR A 296 9.52 10.38 -6.06
C THR A 296 9.10 10.30 -4.59
N LYS A 297 8.22 9.36 -4.24
CA LYS A 297 7.65 9.25 -2.89
C LYS A 297 8.49 8.45 -1.90
N TYR A 298 9.29 7.49 -2.38
CA TYR A 298 9.99 6.53 -1.52
C TYR A 298 11.52 6.52 -1.67
N GLU A 299 12.07 7.41 -2.51
CA GLU A 299 13.52 7.56 -2.72
C GLU A 299 14.24 6.25 -3.12
N LYS A 300 13.48 5.29 -3.66
CA LYS A 300 13.91 3.99 -4.15
C LYS A 300 13.05 3.62 -5.34
N SER A 301 13.63 3.06 -6.40
CA SER A 301 12.82 2.61 -7.53
C SER A 301 11.92 1.43 -7.16
N LEU A 302 10.78 1.32 -7.84
CA LEU A 302 9.89 0.16 -7.73
C LEU A 302 10.63 -1.14 -8.10
N HIS A 303 11.43 -1.09 -9.17
CA HIS A 303 12.23 -2.20 -9.65
C HIS A 303 13.23 -2.70 -8.59
N SER A 304 13.98 -1.80 -7.97
CA SER A 304 14.91 -2.10 -6.89
C SER A 304 14.21 -2.71 -5.68
N MET A 305 13.04 -2.18 -5.29
CA MET A 305 12.27 -2.75 -4.18
C MET A 305 11.76 -4.16 -4.47
N ILE A 306 11.24 -4.42 -5.68
CA ILE A 306 10.85 -5.77 -6.12
C ILE A 306 12.06 -6.71 -6.12
N LYS A 307 13.21 -6.24 -6.61
CA LYS A 307 14.43 -7.05 -6.73
C LYS A 307 14.94 -7.57 -5.39
N ASP A 308 14.82 -6.74 -4.36
CA ASP A 308 15.28 -7.04 -3.01
C ASP A 308 14.28 -7.92 -2.23
N ASP A 309 12.98 -7.74 -2.49
CA ASP A 309 11.92 -8.39 -1.71
C ASP A 309 11.46 -9.75 -2.30
N THR A 310 11.90 -10.08 -3.53
CA THR A 310 11.49 -11.30 -4.24
C THR A 310 12.66 -12.13 -4.76
N SER A 311 12.41 -13.39 -5.15
CA SER A 311 13.44 -14.32 -5.64
C SER A 311 12.94 -15.21 -6.79
N GLY A 312 13.87 -15.94 -7.41
CA GLY A 312 13.58 -16.91 -8.47
C GLY A 312 12.97 -16.32 -9.74
N GLU A 313 12.26 -17.16 -10.49
CA GLU A 313 11.55 -16.82 -11.73
C GLU A 313 10.40 -15.84 -11.45
N TYR A 314 9.78 -15.95 -10.28
CA TYR A 314 8.79 -14.99 -9.80
C TYR A 314 9.33 -13.56 -9.79
N LYS A 315 10.53 -13.34 -9.22
CA LYS A 315 11.21 -12.04 -9.29
C LYS A 315 11.43 -11.60 -10.72
N LYS A 316 12.03 -12.45 -11.55
CA LYS A 316 12.38 -12.10 -12.94
C LYS A 316 11.15 -11.64 -13.72
N ALA A 317 10.02 -12.32 -13.54
CA ALA A 317 8.77 -11.98 -14.19
C ALA A 317 8.24 -10.61 -13.70
N LEU A 318 8.24 -10.36 -12.39
CA LEU A 318 7.84 -9.07 -11.83
C LEU A 318 8.72 -7.92 -12.32
N LEU A 319 10.04 -8.12 -12.41
CA LEU A 319 10.96 -7.09 -12.92
C LEU A 319 10.70 -6.80 -14.40
N LYS A 320 10.37 -7.80 -15.23
CA LYS A 320 9.94 -7.58 -16.61
C LYS A 320 8.63 -6.80 -16.71
N LEU A 321 7.64 -7.10 -15.86
CA LEU A 321 6.40 -6.33 -15.80
C LEU A 321 6.61 -4.91 -15.26
N CYS A 322 7.60 -4.70 -14.39
CA CYS A 322 7.95 -3.36 -13.92
C CYS A 322 8.60 -2.54 -15.06
N GLY A 323 9.58 -3.12 -15.74
CA GLY A 323 10.45 -2.44 -16.69
C GLY A 323 11.77 -2.02 -16.04
N GLY A 324 12.41 -0.94 -16.53
CA GLY A 324 13.77 -0.56 -16.13
C GLY A 324 13.90 -0.03 -14.69
N ASP A 325 15.15 -0.01 -14.19
CA ASP A 325 15.46 0.33 -12.80
C ASP A 325 15.16 1.79 -12.43
N ASP A 326 15.09 2.72 -13.40
CA ASP A 326 14.91 4.18 -13.23
C ASP A 326 15.77 4.85 -12.12
N ASP A 327 16.70 4.11 -11.53
CA ASP A 327 17.63 4.54 -10.51
C ASP A 327 18.59 5.50 -11.18
N VAL A 328 18.55 6.76 -10.74
CA VAL A 328 19.59 7.71 -11.12
C VAL A 328 20.89 7.17 -10.54
N PRO A 329 21.95 6.97 -11.34
CA PRO A 329 23.24 6.58 -10.81
C PRO A 329 23.62 7.56 -9.70
N ARG A 330 23.98 7.03 -8.53
CA ARG A 330 24.35 7.79 -7.32
C ARG A 330 25.58 8.73 -7.51
N GLY A 331 26.06 8.91 -8.74
CA GLY A 331 27.25 9.67 -9.14
C GLY A 331 27.02 10.86 -10.08
N LEU A 332 25.76 11.28 -10.36
CA LEU A 332 25.49 12.47 -11.19
C LEU A 332 25.28 13.77 -10.39
N TRP A 333 25.72 13.82 -9.13
CA TRP A 333 26.01 15.08 -8.42
C TRP A 333 27.44 15.57 -8.73
N GLY A 334 27.83 15.50 -10.01
CA GLY A 334 29.01 16.19 -10.56
C GLY A 334 28.53 17.45 -11.25
N GLY A 335 28.94 18.61 -10.74
CA GLY A 335 28.24 19.88 -10.91
C GLY A 335 28.00 20.34 -12.36
N GLN A 336 26.81 20.89 -12.58
CA GLN A 336 26.59 22.00 -13.49
C GLN A 336 25.43 22.84 -12.93
N THR A 337 25.80 24.01 -12.41
CA THR A 337 24.89 25.09 -12.05
C THR A 337 24.17 25.59 -13.30
N LEU A 338 22.86 25.37 -13.38
CA LEU A 338 21.97 26.14 -14.25
C LEU A 338 21.03 26.94 -13.35
N GLY A 339 21.01 28.24 -13.59
CA GLY A 339 20.68 29.27 -12.62
C GLY A 339 19.22 29.35 -12.17
N SER A 340 19.06 29.79 -10.92
CA SER A 340 17.80 30.25 -10.34
C SER A 340 17.28 31.50 -11.05
N PRO A 341 15.95 31.62 -11.23
CA PRO A 341 15.25 32.88 -11.08
C PRO A 341 14.80 33.01 -9.62
N ALA A 342 15.33 34.01 -8.92
CA ALA A 342 14.85 34.45 -7.63
C ALA A 342 13.64 35.40 -7.77
N SER A 343 12.90 35.53 -6.66
CA SER A 343 11.80 36.47 -6.36
C SER A 343 10.41 35.98 -6.82
N MET A 344 9.34 35.94 -6.01
CA MET A 344 8.96 36.55 -4.72
C MET A 344 8.12 35.50 -3.94
N THR A 345 8.01 35.44 -2.62
CA THR A 345 7.45 36.41 -1.67
C THR A 345 7.80 35.99 -0.23
N GLY A 346 8.07 36.96 0.64
CA GLY A 346 8.35 36.71 2.06
C GLY A 346 7.09 36.65 2.95
N ALA A 347 7.21 35.90 4.05
CA ALA A 347 6.53 36.10 5.32
C ALA A 347 7.28 35.32 6.44
N PRO A 348 7.17 35.70 7.73
CA PRO A 348 8.25 35.56 8.70
C PRO A 348 8.11 34.39 9.70
N SER A 349 9.27 34.03 10.26
CA SER A 349 9.57 33.63 11.64
C SER A 349 8.75 32.54 12.37
N GLY A 350 9.47 31.47 12.73
CA GLY A 350 9.46 30.72 13.99
C GLY A 350 8.22 30.68 14.90
N ALA A 351 7.68 29.47 15.08
CA ALA A 351 7.17 28.91 16.33
C ALA A 351 7.12 27.38 16.15
N LEU A 352 8.02 26.63 16.78
CA LEU A 352 7.77 25.87 18.00
C LEU A 352 6.64 24.83 17.83
N LEU A 353 7.10 23.58 17.72
CA LEU A 353 6.33 22.34 17.83
C LEU A 353 5.64 22.28 19.20
N GLU A 354 4.38 22.71 19.26
CA GLU A 354 3.44 22.32 20.30
C GLU A 354 2.22 21.68 19.63
N GLY A 355 1.82 20.49 20.10
CA GLY A 355 0.59 19.87 19.60
C GLY A 355 0.43 18.36 19.71
N PHE A 356 1.00 17.67 20.70
CA PHE A 356 0.41 16.41 21.16
C PHE A 356 -0.38 16.70 22.43
N HIS A 357 -1.63 17.12 22.27
CA HIS A 357 -2.64 17.12 23.33
C HIS A 357 -3.59 15.96 23.06
N CYS A 358 -3.47 14.90 23.85
CA CYS A 358 -4.49 13.87 23.96
C CYS A 358 -5.26 14.16 25.27
N SER A 359 -6.56 14.48 25.16
CA SER A 359 -7.41 14.70 26.34
C SER A 359 -7.72 13.38 27.05
N PRO A 360 -7.81 13.37 28.40
CA PRO A 360 -7.87 12.15 29.18
C PRO A 360 -9.28 11.54 29.23
N GLY A 361 -9.37 10.25 28.96
CA GLY A 361 -10.53 9.43 29.31
C GLY A 361 -10.66 9.29 30.83
N LYS A 362 -11.88 9.51 31.33
CA LYS A 362 -12.25 9.46 32.75
C LYS A 362 -12.01 8.06 33.32
N GLY A 363 -11.14 7.94 34.33
CA GLY A 363 -10.93 6.71 35.08
C GLY A 363 -9.57 6.56 35.79
N THR A 364 -8.58 7.41 35.52
CA THR A 364 -7.19 7.21 36.01
C THR A 364 -6.63 8.34 36.88
N GLU A 365 -7.46 9.28 37.35
CA GLU A 365 -7.01 10.39 38.21
C GLU A 365 -6.44 9.93 39.56
N ARG A 366 -6.69 8.68 39.97
CA ARG A 366 -6.18 8.15 41.25
C ARG A 366 -4.67 7.84 41.25
N TRP A 367 -4.01 7.80 40.08
CA TRP A 367 -2.64 7.30 39.94
C TRP A 367 -1.74 8.13 39.00
N SER A 368 -2.02 9.43 38.84
CA SER A 368 -1.32 10.31 37.88
C SER A 368 0.13 10.65 38.25
N GLY A 369 0.55 10.43 39.50
CA GLY A 369 1.91 10.72 39.98
C GLY A 369 2.90 9.54 39.87
N ALA A 370 4.20 9.83 40.00
CA ALA A 370 5.27 8.82 39.97
C ALA A 370 5.03 7.64 40.94
N LYS A 371 4.43 7.91 42.12
CA LYS A 371 4.02 6.87 43.09
C LYS A 371 2.93 5.94 42.57
N GLY A 372 1.93 6.47 41.86
CA GLY A 372 0.86 5.64 41.28
C GLY A 372 1.35 4.80 40.11
N ARG A 373 2.30 5.32 39.33
CA ARG A 373 2.89 4.63 38.20
C ARG A 373 3.90 3.56 38.60
N ALA A 374 4.68 3.78 39.66
CA ALA A 374 5.50 2.72 40.26
C ALA A 374 4.65 1.51 40.70
N VAL A 375 3.40 1.74 41.11
CA VAL A 375 2.47 0.68 41.54
C VAL A 375 1.89 -0.13 40.36
N LEU A 376 1.96 0.38 39.12
CA LEU A 376 1.52 -0.33 37.92
C LEU A 376 2.53 -1.38 37.42
N PHE A 377 3.82 -1.20 37.70
CA PHE A 377 4.86 -2.10 37.19
C PHE A 377 4.69 -3.56 37.63
N PRO A 378 4.39 -3.91 38.90
CA PRO A 378 4.15 -5.31 39.26
C PRO A 378 2.93 -5.94 38.56
N LEU A 379 1.91 -5.14 38.21
CA LEU A 379 0.77 -5.62 37.43
C LEU A 379 1.17 -5.97 35.99
N CYS A 380 2.23 -5.34 35.46
CA CYS A 380 2.81 -5.69 34.16
C CYS A 380 3.58 -7.02 34.19
N PHE A 381 3.90 -7.54 35.37
CA PHE A 381 4.66 -8.78 35.59
C PHE A 381 3.84 -9.88 36.29
N GLN A 382 2.52 -9.69 36.49
CA GLN A 382 1.64 -10.67 37.11
C GLN A 382 0.98 -11.58 36.06
N GLY A 383 1.35 -12.86 36.06
CA GLY A 383 0.78 -13.89 35.17
C GLY A 383 1.85 -14.61 34.35
N ALA A 384 1.44 -15.46 33.41
CA ALA A 384 2.35 -16.21 32.53
C ALA A 384 2.89 -15.37 31.35
N GLY A 385 3.10 -14.06 31.55
CA GLY A 385 3.58 -13.13 30.53
C GLY A 385 3.75 -11.71 31.06
N THR A 386 4.51 -10.90 30.31
CA THR A 386 4.80 -9.50 30.61
C THR A 386 3.96 -8.60 29.71
N ASP A 387 3.27 -7.59 30.25
CA ASP A 387 2.54 -6.60 29.43
C ASP A 387 3.51 -5.57 28.85
N GLU A 388 4.07 -5.92 27.69
CA GLU A 388 5.10 -5.14 26.99
C GLU A 388 4.61 -3.75 26.55
N ASN A 389 3.31 -3.60 26.26
CA ASN A 389 2.75 -2.35 25.75
C ASN A 389 2.74 -1.27 26.83
N ILE A 390 2.36 -1.63 28.06
CA ILE A 390 2.35 -0.72 29.20
C ILE A 390 3.79 -0.31 29.57
N LEU A 391 4.75 -1.24 29.51
CA LEU A 391 6.16 -0.94 29.78
C LEU A 391 6.75 0.03 28.74
N ILE A 392 6.47 -0.19 27.45
CA ILE A 392 6.91 0.71 26.37
C ILE A 392 6.25 2.07 26.53
N GLU A 393 4.94 2.12 26.76
CA GLU A 393 4.23 3.38 26.97
C GLU A 393 4.92 4.15 28.10
N ILE A 394 5.04 3.55 29.28
CA ILE A 394 5.65 4.17 30.47
C ILE A 394 7.11 4.58 30.23
N LEU A 395 7.95 3.77 29.62
CA LEU A 395 9.38 4.13 29.54
C LEU A 395 9.74 4.99 28.32
N ALA A 396 8.97 4.95 27.23
CA ALA A 396 9.30 5.65 26.00
C ALA A 396 8.71 7.06 25.88
N THR A 397 7.73 7.44 26.70
CA THR A 397 7.05 8.74 26.58
C THR A 397 7.31 9.71 27.73
N ARG A 398 8.24 9.39 28.65
CA ARG A 398 8.55 10.22 29.83
C ARG A 398 9.96 10.79 29.80
N ASN A 399 10.12 11.95 30.42
CA ASN A 399 11.40 12.64 30.49
C ASN A 399 12.29 12.10 31.63
N ASN A 400 13.56 12.50 31.66
CA ASN A 400 14.56 11.96 32.59
C ASN A 400 14.18 12.15 34.07
N ARG A 401 13.58 13.29 34.42
CA ARG A 401 13.18 13.58 35.81
C ARG A 401 12.01 12.68 36.23
N GLU A 402 11.08 12.43 35.32
CA GLU A 402 9.95 11.54 35.55
C GLU A 402 10.41 10.09 35.68
N ILE A 403 11.32 9.63 34.82
CA ILE A 403 11.90 8.28 34.90
C ILE A 403 12.67 8.08 36.22
N GLN A 404 13.45 9.07 36.67
CA GLN A 404 14.12 9.02 37.97
C GLN A 404 13.14 8.93 39.14
N ALA A 405 12.08 9.74 39.13
CA ALA A 405 11.04 9.69 40.15
C ALA A 405 10.32 8.33 40.17
N ILE A 406 10.12 7.71 39.01
CA ILE A 406 9.57 6.35 38.89
C ILE A 406 10.54 5.32 39.48
N ASN A 407 11.83 5.40 39.15
CA ASN A 407 12.86 4.50 39.69
C ASN A 407 12.95 4.57 41.22
N GLU A 408 12.93 5.77 41.79
CA GLU A 408 12.95 5.99 43.24
C GLU A 408 11.68 5.46 43.91
N ALA A 409 10.51 5.77 43.34
CA ALA A 409 9.24 5.29 43.86
C ALA A 409 9.12 3.76 43.78
N TYR A 410 9.61 3.13 42.71
CA TYR A 410 9.64 1.69 42.53
C TYR A 410 10.55 1.01 43.56
N LYS A 411 11.78 1.53 43.73
CA LYS A 411 12.72 1.01 44.72
C LYS A 411 12.20 1.16 46.15
N ALA A 412 11.53 2.26 46.46
CA ALA A 412 10.92 2.49 47.78
C ALA A 412 9.73 1.56 48.05
N ALA A 413 8.94 1.23 47.02
CA ALA A 413 7.76 0.39 47.15
C ALA A 413 8.08 -1.12 47.18
N TYR A 414 9.08 -1.57 46.41
CA TYR A 414 9.33 -2.99 46.17
C TYR A 414 10.69 -3.49 46.66
N HIS A 415 11.52 -2.61 47.22
CA HIS A 415 12.88 -2.93 47.70
C HIS A 415 13.78 -3.61 46.64
N LYS A 416 13.44 -3.46 45.35
CA LYS A 416 14.16 -3.96 44.17
C LYS A 416 14.29 -2.83 43.16
N SER A 417 15.39 -2.77 42.42
CA SER A 417 15.53 -1.76 41.36
C SER A 417 14.58 -2.08 40.18
N LEU A 418 14.14 -1.04 39.47
CA LEU A 418 13.33 -1.23 38.27
C LEU A 418 14.13 -1.94 37.16
N GLU A 419 15.43 -1.63 37.06
CA GLU A 419 16.36 -2.33 36.16
C GLU A 419 16.38 -3.84 36.42
N ASP A 420 16.50 -4.27 37.68
CA ASP A 420 16.54 -5.69 38.04
C ASP A 420 15.20 -6.38 37.75
N ALA A 421 14.08 -5.66 37.87
CA ALA A 421 12.75 -6.19 37.56
C ALA A 421 12.58 -6.38 36.04
N LEU A 422 12.90 -5.36 35.24
CA LEU A 422 12.91 -5.46 33.79
C LEU A 422 13.87 -6.57 33.32
N SER A 423 15.02 -6.69 33.99
CA SER A 423 16.04 -7.68 33.67
C SER A 423 15.66 -9.11 34.00
N SER A 424 14.78 -9.34 34.99
CA SER A 424 14.28 -10.66 35.36
C SER A 424 13.13 -11.13 34.48
N ASP A 425 12.27 -10.22 34.06
CA ASP A 425 10.98 -10.55 33.44
C ASP A 425 10.92 -10.25 31.92
N THR A 426 12.03 -9.82 31.33
CA THR A 426 12.18 -9.64 29.88
C THR A 426 13.51 -10.21 29.38
N SER A 427 13.62 -10.49 28.07
CA SER A 427 14.84 -11.06 27.47
C SER A 427 15.20 -10.43 26.12
N GLY A 428 16.37 -10.77 25.58
CA GLY A 428 16.80 -10.38 24.23
C GLY A 428 16.95 -8.87 24.01
N HIS A 429 16.64 -8.42 22.79
CA HIS A 429 16.72 -6.99 22.42
C HIS A 429 15.71 -6.13 23.19
N PHE A 430 14.56 -6.70 23.53
CA PHE A 430 13.50 -6.01 24.25
C PHE A 430 13.95 -5.58 25.66
N LYS A 431 14.58 -6.50 26.42
CA LYS A 431 15.25 -6.20 27.69
C LYS A 431 16.22 -5.02 27.58
N ARG A 432 17.11 -5.05 26.55
CA ARG A 432 18.14 -4.02 26.37
C ARG A 432 17.53 -2.64 26.16
N ILE A 433 16.43 -2.56 25.41
CA ILE A 433 15.73 -1.29 25.16
C ILE A 433 15.08 -0.77 26.44
N LEU A 434 14.31 -1.59 27.15
CA LEU A 434 13.62 -1.16 28.37
C LEU A 434 14.60 -0.77 29.48
N VAL A 435 15.66 -1.55 29.69
CA VAL A 435 16.72 -1.20 30.65
C VAL A 435 17.41 0.10 30.23
N SER A 436 17.67 0.32 28.93
CA SER A 436 18.26 1.58 28.46
C SER A 436 17.36 2.79 28.73
N LEU A 437 16.05 2.64 28.50
CA LEU A 437 15.06 3.71 28.76
C LEU A 437 14.89 3.97 30.27
N ALA A 438 14.95 2.93 31.10
CA ALA A 438 14.85 3.04 32.55
C ALA A 438 16.11 3.65 33.20
N LEU A 439 17.28 3.48 32.59
CA LEU A 439 18.55 3.98 33.12
C LEU A 439 18.97 5.33 32.55
N VAL A 440 18.64 5.61 31.29
CA VAL A 440 19.09 6.80 30.57
C VAL A 440 17.89 7.44 29.90
N GLY A 441 17.26 8.37 30.61
CA GLY A 441 16.32 9.26 29.98
C GLY A 441 17.01 10.03 28.84
N SER A 442 16.29 10.18 27.73
CA SER A 442 16.77 10.67 26.44
C SER A 442 17.52 12.01 26.48
N LEU A 443 18.81 11.97 26.16
CA LEU A 443 19.55 12.93 25.33
C LEU A 443 21.01 12.44 25.30
N PHE A 444 21.34 11.47 24.43
CA PHE A 444 22.69 11.20 23.86
C PHE A 444 22.86 9.80 23.23
N LEU A 445 21.92 8.86 23.40
CA LEU A 445 22.11 7.48 22.90
C LEU A 445 21.81 7.25 21.40
N GLN A 446 21.24 8.22 20.68
CA GLN A 446 21.14 8.17 19.21
C GLN A 446 22.48 8.43 18.50
N CYS A 447 23.44 9.10 19.15
CA CYS A 447 24.74 9.40 18.53
C CYS A 447 25.88 8.46 18.98
N ALA A 448 25.88 7.99 20.24
CA ALA A 448 27.03 7.25 20.77
C ALA A 448 27.05 5.75 20.39
N LEU A 449 25.89 5.09 20.25
CA LEU A 449 25.85 3.64 19.96
C LEU A 449 26.00 3.31 18.48
N LEU A 450 25.57 4.17 17.55
CA LEU A 450 25.80 3.97 16.12
C LEU A 450 27.26 4.22 15.71
N VAL A 451 27.95 5.16 16.37
CA VAL A 451 29.38 5.43 16.09
C VAL A 451 30.28 4.40 16.79
N GLY A 452 29.95 3.98 18.02
CA GLY A 452 30.75 2.99 18.76
C GLY A 452 30.73 1.57 18.17
N LEU A 453 29.56 1.08 17.74
CA LEU A 453 29.45 -0.26 17.13
C LEU A 453 30.06 -0.33 15.72
N TRP A 454 30.17 0.81 15.03
CA TRP A 454 30.83 0.88 13.73
C TRP A 454 32.36 0.83 13.86
N PHE A 455 32.94 1.50 14.86
CA PHE A 455 34.40 1.50 15.07
C PHE A 455 34.96 0.19 15.67
N SER A 456 34.22 -0.50 16.54
CA SER A 456 34.69 -1.77 17.11
C SER A 456 34.69 -2.95 16.12
N ASN A 457 33.88 -2.89 15.05
CA ASN A 457 33.85 -3.93 14.02
C ASN A 457 34.93 -3.75 12.92
N LEU A 458 35.51 -2.56 12.81
CA LEU A 458 36.60 -2.27 11.86
C LEU A 458 38.01 -2.58 12.40
N THR A 459 38.16 -2.84 13.71
CA THR A 459 39.46 -3.04 14.36
C THR A 459 39.75 -4.47 14.85
N SER A 460 38.84 -5.44 14.64
CA SER A 460 39.01 -6.83 15.12
C SER A 460 39.09 -7.91 14.03
N ARG A 461 39.51 -7.57 12.81
CA ARG A 461 40.00 -8.57 11.84
C ARG A 461 41.52 -8.43 11.66
N LYS A 462 42.27 -8.91 12.65
CA LYS A 462 43.67 -9.30 12.45
C LYS A 462 43.72 -10.76 11.98
N THR A 463 44.42 -10.94 10.88
CA THR A 463 44.95 -12.18 10.31
C THR A 463 45.57 -13.12 11.33
N PRO A 464 45.63 -14.43 11.04
CA PRO A 464 46.82 -15.22 11.34
C PRO A 464 47.45 -15.80 10.08
N VAL A 465 48.78 -15.63 10.02
CA VAL A 465 49.71 -16.28 9.09
C VAL A 465 50.21 -17.57 9.74
N SER A 466 50.26 -18.63 8.92
CA SER A 466 51.02 -19.89 8.96
C SER A 466 51.49 -20.53 10.28
N SER A 467 51.23 -21.84 10.36
CA SER A 467 52.27 -22.88 10.51
C SER A 467 51.87 -24.09 9.68
#